data_AF-A0A3D4R2P2-F1
#
_entry.id   AF-A0A3D4R2P2-F1
#
_cell.length_a   1.000
_cell.length_b   1.000
_cell.length_c   1.000
_cell.angle_alpha   90.00
_cell.angle_beta   90.00
_cell.angle_gamma   90.00
#
_symmetry.space_group_name_H-M   'P 1'
#
loop_
_entity.id
_entity.type
_entity.pdbx_description
1 polymer ?
#
loop_
_entity_poly.entity_id
_entity_poly.type
_entity_poly.pdbx_seq_one_letter_code
_entity_poly.pdbx_strand_id
1 'polypeptide(L)'
;ISLRALRVNKMRSALTMLGIIIGVAAVITMLAVGRGASNKISEQIATVGSNLIIVLPGSTTASGIRLGSGASQNLTRADAEAIKNECSAVLTTAPILNGSAQIVYGNQNWATSVFGT
;
A
#
# COMPACT_ATOMS: atom_id res chain seq x y z
N ILE A 1 -4.57 52.63 -25.68
CA ILE A 1 -3.16 53.13 -25.77
C ILE A 1 -2.15 52.03 -25.37
N SER A 2 -2.44 51.23 -24.34
CA SER A 2 -1.62 50.10 -23.85
C SER A 2 -1.30 48.99 -24.88
N LEU A 3 -2.26 48.55 -25.70
CA LEU A 3 -2.04 47.54 -26.76
C LEU A 3 -1.04 47.98 -27.84
N ARG A 4 -0.92 49.30 -28.08
CA ARG A 4 0.04 49.87 -29.04
C ARG A 4 1.46 49.84 -28.47
N ALA A 5 1.63 50.07 -27.17
CA ALA A 5 2.92 50.01 -26.49
C ALA A 5 3.53 48.59 -26.46
N LEU A 6 2.71 47.54 -26.30
CA LEU A 6 3.15 46.14 -26.42
C LEU A 6 3.65 45.81 -27.84
N ARG A 7 3.06 46.42 -28.87
CA ARG A 7 3.46 46.24 -30.28
C ARG A 7 4.74 46.97 -30.66
N VAL A 8 5.13 48.02 -29.93
CA VAL A 8 6.39 48.76 -30.16
C VAL A 8 7.59 48.03 -29.55
N ASN A 9 7.39 47.33 -28.44
CA ASN A 9 8.45 46.58 -27.74
C ASN A 9 8.17 45.07 -27.70
N LYS A 10 7.83 44.47 -28.85
CA LYS A 10 7.42 43.06 -28.97
C LYS A 10 8.37 42.09 -28.29
N MET A 11 9.69 42.26 -28.47
CA MET A 11 10.69 41.34 -27.93
C MET A 11 10.74 41.38 -26.40
N ARG A 12 10.76 42.59 -25.82
CA ARG A 12 10.78 42.79 -24.37
C ARG A 12 9.50 42.28 -23.71
N SER A 13 8.34 42.63 -24.28
CA SER A 13 7.04 42.17 -23.76
C SER A 13 6.86 40.66 -23.89
N ALA A 14 7.34 40.04 -24.97
CA ALA A 14 7.31 38.58 -25.14
C ALA A 14 8.19 37.86 -24.11
N LEU A 15 9.43 38.32 -23.89
CA LEU A 15 10.32 37.72 -22.89
C LEU A 15 9.76 37.82 -21.47
N THR A 16 9.17 38.96 -21.09
CA THR A 16 8.58 39.13 -19.75
C THR A 16 7.36 38.23 -19.55
N MET A 17 6.51 38.08 -20.57
CA MET A 17 5.37 37.17 -20.50
C MET A 17 5.81 35.72 -20.43
N LEU A 18 6.83 35.33 -21.21
CA LEU A 18 7.38 33.98 -21.20
C LEU A 18 7.94 33.60 -19.82
N GLY A 19 8.67 34.52 -19.17
CA GLY A 19 9.19 34.29 -17.82
C GLY A 19 8.08 34.03 -16.79
N ILE A 20 6.99 34.80 -16.83
CA ILE A 20 5.84 34.62 -15.94
C ILE A 20 5.15 33.28 -16.21
N ILE A 21 4.94 32.93 -17.48
CA ILE A 21 4.29 31.67 -17.88
C ILE A 21 5.09 30.47 -17.36
N ILE A 22 6.41 30.46 -17.60
CA ILE A 22 7.27 29.36 -17.15
C ILE A 22 7.31 29.31 -15.62
N GLY A 23 7.42 30.46 -14.95
CA GLY A 23 7.46 30.54 -13.48
C GLY A 23 6.19 29.98 -12.84
N VAL A 24 5.02 30.40 -13.31
CA VAL A 24 3.73 29.91 -12.79
C VAL A 24 3.50 28.44 -13.14
N ALA A 25 3.85 28.02 -14.38
CA ALA A 25 3.72 26.63 -14.80
C ALA A 25 4.59 25.68 -13.97
N ALA A 26 5.83 26.07 -13.64
CA ALA A 26 6.72 25.27 -12.81
C ALA A 26 6.16 25.07 -11.39
N VAL A 27 5.63 26.13 -10.77
CA VAL A 27 5.03 26.06 -9.43
C VAL A 27 3.77 25.19 -9.42
N ILE A 28 2.88 25.36 -10.41
CA ILE A 28 1.67 24.53 -10.53
C ILE A 28 2.05 23.05 -10.70
N THR A 29 3.01 22.76 -11.57
CA THR A 29 3.46 21.39 -11.84
C THR A 29 4.04 20.74 -10.58
N MET A 30 4.91 21.45 -9.86
CA MET A 30 5.48 20.97 -8.60
C MET A 30 4.39 20.66 -7.57
N LEU A 31 3.40 21.55 -7.41
CA LEU A 31 2.30 21.34 -6.47
C LEU A 31 1.40 20.18 -6.87
N ALA A 32 1.11 20.02 -8.17
CA ALA A 32 0.32 18.92 -8.69
C ALA A 32 1.02 17.58 -8.44
N VAL A 33 2.33 17.49 -8.72
CA VAL A 33 3.13 16.29 -8.45
C VAL A 33 3.20 16.00 -6.95
N GLY A 34 3.48 17.00 -6.12
CA GLY A 34 3.59 16.83 -4.67
C GLY A 34 2.29 16.35 -4.04
N ARG A 35 1.16 16.96 -4.40
CA ARG A 35 -0.17 16.55 -3.92
C ARG A 35 -0.58 15.18 -4.45
N GLY A 36 -0.32 14.90 -5.74
CA GLY A 36 -0.60 13.60 -6.35
C GLY A 36 0.18 12.46 -5.69
N ALA A 37 1.47 12.69 -5.40
CA ALA A 37 2.30 11.73 -4.69
C ALA A 37 1.80 11.50 -3.26
N SER A 38 1.49 12.59 -2.53
CA SER A 38 0.94 12.48 -1.17
C SER A 38 -0.36 11.69 -1.16
N ASN A 39 -1.29 11.98 -2.06
CA ASN A 39 -2.57 11.28 -2.15
C ASN A 39 -2.37 9.79 -2.46
N LYS A 40 -1.48 9.46 -3.40
CA LYS A 40 -1.18 8.06 -3.74
C LYS A 40 -0.58 7.30 -2.57
N ILE A 41 0.30 7.93 -1.79
CA ILE A 41 0.86 7.34 -0.57
C ILE A 41 -0.23 7.15 0.47
N SER A 42 -1.08 8.16 0.70
CA SER A 42 -2.20 8.06 1.63
C SER A 42 -3.17 6.94 1.25
N GLU A 43 -3.46 6.78 -0.04
CA GLU A 43 -4.34 5.70 -0.53
C GLU A 43 -3.70 4.32 -0.36
N GLN A 44 -2.40 4.18 -0.65
CA GLN A 44 -1.65 2.94 -0.40
C GLN A 44 -1.61 2.58 1.09
N ILE A 45 -1.42 3.56 1.96
CA ILE A 45 -1.45 3.34 3.41
C ILE A 45 -2.87 3.00 3.88
N ALA A 46 -3.90 3.66 3.33
CA ALA A 46 -5.29 3.35 3.63
C ALA A 46 -5.66 1.91 3.21
N THR A 47 -5.13 1.41 2.10
CA THR A 47 -5.34 0.01 1.67
C THR A 47 -4.68 -1.02 2.58
N VAL A 48 -3.63 -0.66 3.32
CA VAL A 48 -3.06 -1.53 4.36
C VAL A 48 -3.96 -1.58 5.60
N GLY A 49 -4.95 -0.70 5.72
CA GLY A 49 -5.85 -0.62 6.86
C GLY A 49 -5.18 0.06 8.04
N SER A 50 -5.70 1.22 8.46
CA SER A 50 -5.11 2.04 9.53
C SER A 50 -5.24 1.44 10.94
N ASN A 51 -5.77 0.22 11.08
CA ASN A 51 -6.05 -0.42 12.37
C ASN A 51 -5.92 -1.95 12.30
N LEU A 52 -4.83 -2.46 11.72
CA LEU A 52 -4.54 -3.90 11.68
C LEU A 52 -3.55 -4.30 12.78
N ILE A 53 -3.90 -5.38 13.50
CA ILE A 53 -3.00 -6.10 14.40
C ILE A 53 -2.78 -7.48 13.79
N ILE A 54 -1.52 -7.79 13.45
CA ILE A 54 -1.15 -9.08 12.87
C ILE A 54 -0.61 -9.98 13.97
N VAL A 55 -1.30 -11.09 14.24
CA VAL A 55 -0.89 -12.09 15.23
C VAL A 55 -0.23 -13.25 14.49
N LEU A 56 1.07 -13.47 14.73
CA LEU A 56 1.82 -14.58 14.15
C LEU A 56 2.08 -15.65 15.22
N PRO A 57 2.06 -16.94 14.85
CA PRO A 57 2.47 -17.99 15.77
C PRO A 57 3.98 -17.88 16.06
N GLY A 58 4.34 -18.02 17.34
CA GLY A 58 5.73 -17.95 17.79
C GLY A 58 6.61 -19.09 17.25
N SER A 59 7.92 -18.99 17.48
CA SER A 59 8.85 -20.10 17.24
C SER A 59 8.66 -21.17 18.29
N THR A 60 8.54 -22.43 17.89
CA THR A 60 8.46 -23.56 18.83
C THR A 60 9.72 -24.40 18.76
N THR A 61 10.26 -24.74 19.92
CA THR A 61 11.28 -25.76 20.06
C THR A 61 10.62 -27.12 20.24
N ALA A 62 10.82 -28.05 19.30
CA ALA A 62 10.41 -29.44 19.43
C ALA A 62 11.66 -30.35 19.31
N SER A 63 11.84 -31.27 20.27
CA SER A 63 12.95 -32.24 20.29
C SER A 63 14.36 -31.67 20.07
N GLY A 64 14.69 -30.52 20.68
CA GLY A 64 16.02 -29.93 20.60
C GLY A 64 16.32 -29.13 19.32
N ILE A 65 15.37 -29.05 18.38
CA ILE A 65 15.49 -28.25 17.16
C ILE A 65 14.73 -26.94 17.35
N ARG A 66 15.42 -25.80 17.16
CA ARG A 66 14.78 -24.48 17.09
C ARG A 66 14.13 -24.33 15.72
N LEU A 67 12.84 -24.65 15.67
CA LEU A 67 12.02 -24.44 14.49
C LEU A 67 11.68 -22.93 14.42
N GLY A 68 11.89 -22.30 13.26
CA GLY A 68 11.78 -20.84 13.07
C GLY A 68 10.39 -20.25 13.38
N SER A 69 10.21 -18.94 13.29
CA SER A 69 8.88 -18.33 13.50
C SER A 69 7.86 -18.92 12.51
N GLY A 70 6.69 -19.33 13.01
CA GLY A 70 5.65 -19.97 12.18
C GLY A 70 5.78 -21.49 12.01
N ALA A 71 6.77 -22.11 12.67
CA ALA A 71 7.01 -23.54 12.53
C ALA A 71 6.06 -24.45 13.35
N SER A 72 5.20 -23.85 14.16
CA SER A 72 4.10 -24.54 14.83
C SER A 72 2.83 -23.73 14.66
N GLN A 73 1.84 -24.37 14.03
CA GLN A 73 0.50 -23.81 13.83
C GLN A 73 -0.33 -23.98 15.09
N ASN A 74 -0.01 -23.19 16.14
CA ASN A 74 -0.78 -23.19 17.39
C ASN A 74 -1.95 -22.19 17.37
N LEU A 75 -2.11 -21.42 16.30
CA LEU A 75 -3.27 -20.53 16.13
C LEU A 75 -4.37 -21.29 15.38
N THR A 76 -5.54 -21.36 16.00
CA THR A 76 -6.72 -22.03 15.47
C THR A 76 -7.80 -21.03 15.08
N ARG A 77 -8.79 -21.48 14.32
CA ARG A 77 -9.97 -20.66 13.97
C ARG A 77 -10.77 -20.25 15.22
N ALA A 78 -10.79 -21.10 16.25
CA ALA A 78 -11.45 -20.81 17.51
C ALA A 78 -10.82 -19.61 18.23
N ASP A 79 -9.50 -19.44 18.14
CA ASP A 79 -8.80 -18.29 18.71
C ASP A 79 -9.24 -16.97 18.03
N ALA A 80 -9.46 -17.00 16.71
CA ALA A 80 -9.96 -15.84 15.97
C ALA A 80 -11.40 -15.45 16.35
N GLU A 81 -12.25 -16.44 16.67
CA GLU A 81 -13.62 -16.20 17.17
C GLU A 81 -13.61 -15.72 18.62
N ALA A 82 -12.76 -16.28 19.48
CA ALA A 82 -12.58 -15.84 20.86
C ALA A 82 -12.11 -14.38 20.93
N ILE A 83 -11.11 -13.99 20.13
CA ILE A 83 -10.63 -12.60 20.05
C ILE A 83 -11.75 -11.64 19.66
N LYS A 84 -12.60 -12.03 18.70
CA LYS A 84 -13.74 -11.20 18.27
C LYS A 84 -14.78 -11.02 19.38
N ASN A 85 -15.02 -12.05 20.18
CA ASN A 85 -16.07 -12.05 21.20
C ASN A 85 -15.59 -11.40 22.52
N GLU A 86 -14.33 -11.59 22.89
CA GLU A 86 -13.78 -11.12 24.17
C GLU A 86 -13.20 -9.70 24.07
N CYS A 87 -12.66 -9.29 22.91
CA CYS A 87 -12.10 -7.96 22.72
C CYS A 87 -13.08 -7.04 22.00
N SER A 88 -13.78 -6.19 22.77
CA SER A 88 -14.69 -5.16 22.21
C SER A 88 -14.00 -4.12 21.32
N ALA A 89 -12.68 -3.99 21.41
CA ALA A 89 -11.88 -3.12 20.54
C ALA A 89 -11.64 -3.68 19.13
N VAL A 90 -11.91 -4.98 18.90
CA VAL A 90 -11.67 -5.66 17.63
C VAL A 90 -12.99 -5.79 16.86
N LEU A 91 -13.15 -4.98 15.80
CA LEU A 91 -14.37 -4.99 14.99
C LEU A 91 -14.50 -6.26 14.12
N THR A 92 -13.38 -6.74 13.58
CA THR A 92 -13.35 -7.91 12.70
C THR A 92 -12.06 -8.70 12.89
N THR A 93 -12.15 -10.01 12.74
CA THR A 93 -11.01 -10.92 12.70
C THR A 93 -11.00 -11.64 11.35
N ALA A 94 -9.82 -11.83 10.78
CA ALA A 94 -9.61 -12.55 9.53
C ALA A 94 -8.54 -13.62 9.77
N PRO A 95 -8.91 -14.88 10.05
CA PRO A 95 -7.95 -15.96 10.14
C PRO A 95 -7.34 -16.20 8.76
N ILE A 96 -6.02 -16.34 8.68
CA ILE A 96 -5.33 -16.67 7.43
C ILE A 96 -4.58 -17.97 7.65
N LEU A 97 -4.92 -18.98 6.85
CA LEU A 97 -4.22 -20.25 6.82
C LEU A 97 -3.32 -20.30 5.57
N ASN A 98 -2.02 -20.44 5.81
CA ASN A 98 -1.04 -20.61 4.74
C ASN A 98 -0.74 -22.10 4.60
N GLY A 99 -1.09 -22.68 3.45
CA GLY A 99 -0.79 -24.06 3.10
C GLY A 99 0.01 -24.15 1.80
N SER A 100 0.53 -25.34 1.50
CA SER A 100 1.02 -25.68 0.16
C SER A 100 0.09 -26.73 -0.42
N ALA A 101 -0.39 -26.49 -1.65
CA ALA A 101 -1.19 -27.46 -2.38
C ALA A 101 -0.56 -27.72 -3.74
N GLN A 102 -0.68 -28.96 -4.20
CA GLN A 102 -0.25 -29.34 -5.53
C GLN A 102 -1.45 -29.25 -6.47
N ILE A 103 -1.39 -28.31 -7.41
CA ILE A 103 -2.38 -28.20 -8.47
C ILE A 103 -2.00 -29.20 -9.55
N VAL A 104 -2.92 -30.11 -9.89
CA VAL A 104 -2.74 -31.11 -10.95
C VAL A 104 -3.68 -30.77 -12.10
N TYR A 105 -3.12 -30.62 -13.30
CA TYR A 105 -3.88 -30.44 -14.54
C TYR A 105 -3.33 -31.37 -15.62
N GLY A 106 -4.10 -32.42 -15.95
CA GLY A 106 -3.66 -33.48 -16.85
C GLY A 106 -2.40 -34.19 -16.33
N ASN A 107 -1.34 -34.20 -17.14
CA ASN A 107 -0.03 -34.78 -16.80
C ASN A 107 0.93 -33.79 -16.11
N GLN A 108 0.49 -32.57 -15.76
CA GLN A 108 1.33 -31.57 -15.10
C GLN A 108 0.90 -31.37 -13.64
N ASN A 109 1.88 -31.31 -12.75
CA ASN A 109 1.68 -30.91 -11.37
C ASN A 109 2.52 -29.67 -11.04
N TRP A 110 1.95 -28.75 -10.27
CA TRP A 110 2.63 -27.55 -9.80
C TRP A 110 2.36 -27.36 -8.32
N ALA A 111 3.40 -27.32 -7.52
CA ALA A 111 3.29 -26.98 -6.10
C ALA A 111 3.16 -25.46 -5.96
N THR A 112 2.05 -24.99 -5.38
CA THR A 112 1.83 -23.58 -5.08
C THR A 112 1.51 -23.39 -3.60
N SER A 113 1.81 -22.21 -3.06
CA SER A 113 1.26 -21.80 -1.78
C SER A 113 -0.21 -21.38 -1.98
N VAL A 114 -1.05 -21.78 -1.05
CA VAL A 114 -2.48 -21.47 -0.99
C VAL A 114 -2.75 -20.69 0.29
N PHE A 115 -3.40 -19.55 0.12
CA PHE A 115 -3.87 -18.70 1.22
C PHE A 115 -5.38 -18.89 1.35
N GLY A 116 -5.84 -19.38 2.48
CA GLY A 116 -7.27 -19.53 2.80
C GLY A 116 -7.68 -18.61 3.95
N THR A 117 -8.85 -17.97 3.82
CA THR A 117 -9.50 -17.16 4.86
C THR A 117 -10.75 -17.83 5.40
#